data_AF-A0A257K7V3-F1
#
_entry.id   AF-A0A257K7V3-F1
#
_cell.length_a   1.000
_cell.length_b   1.000
_cell.length_c   1.000
_cell.angle_alpha   90.00
_cell.angle_beta   90.00
_cell.angle_gamma   90.00
#
_symmetry.space_group_name_H-M   'P 1'
#
loop_
_entity.id
_entity.type
_entity.pdbx_description
1 polymer ?
#
loop_
_entity_poly.entity_id
_entity_poly.type
_entity_poly.pdbx_seq_one_letter_code
_entity_poly.pdbx_strand_id
1 'polypeptide(L)' 'MTIAHRPILETRLVAWPDEAACAAWAAQLAARPGLAQAFIELHGPLGAGKTTFVRHLLRALGVQGRIK' A
#
# COMPACT_ATOMS: atom_id res chain seq x y z
N MET A 1 -1.05 24.05 10.27
CA MET A 1 -2.27 23.35 9.78
C MET A 1 -2.12 21.89 10.14
N THR A 2 -2.74 21.45 11.24
CA THR A 2 -2.60 20.08 11.73
C THR A 2 -3.52 19.19 10.91
N ILE A 3 -2.96 18.34 10.05
CA ILE A 3 -3.73 17.29 9.38
C ILE A 3 -4.18 16.33 10.48
N ALA A 4 -5.45 16.42 10.87
CA ALA A 4 -6.10 15.50 11.79
C ALA A 4 -6.26 14.15 11.08
N HIS A 5 -5.15 13.42 10.92
CA HIS A 5 -5.23 12.02 10.53
C HIS A 5 -5.88 11.27 11.69
N ARG A 6 -6.78 10.32 11.37
CA ARG A 6 -7.32 9.42 12.39
C ARG A 6 -6.15 8.67 13.05
N PRO A 7 -6.24 8.37 14.36
CA PRO A 7 -5.19 7.63 15.05
C PRO A 7 -4.89 6.33 14.28
N ILE A 8 -3.60 6.03 14.13
CA ILE A 8 -3.14 4.78 13.52
C ILE A 8 -3.67 3.63 14.39
N LEU A 9 -4.60 2.85 13.84
CA LEU A 9 -5.25 1.75 14.57
C LEU A 9 -4.32 0.53 14.69
N GLU A 10 -3.36 0.38 13.77
CA GLU A 10 -2.42 -0.74 13.72
C GLU A 10 -1.14 -0.34 12.95
N THR A 11 0.02 -0.81 13.40
CA THR A 11 1.28 -0.77 12.62
C THR A 11 1.72 -2.19 12.31
N ARG A 12 2.09 -2.44 11.05
CA ARG A 12 2.51 -3.76 10.58
C ARG A 12 3.81 -3.67 9.82
N LEU A 13 4.79 -4.49 10.20
CA LEU A 13 6.01 -4.70 9.46
C LEU A 13 5.86 -5.93 8.57
N VAL A 14 6.07 -5.77 7.26
CA VAL A 14 5.97 -6.84 6.27
C VAL A 14 7.27 -6.87 5.49
N ALA A 15 7.98 -8.00 5.53
CA ALA A 15 9.16 -8.23 4.73
C ALA A 15 8.76 -8.99 3.46
N TRP A 16 9.09 -8.43 2.29
CA TRP A 16 8.92 -9.10 1.01
C TRP A 16 10.30 -9.58 0.51
N PRO A 17 10.47 -10.88 0.23
CA PRO A 17 11.74 -11.40 -0.28
C PRO A 17 12.04 -10.91 -1.70
N ASP A 18 11.00 -10.57 -2.48
CA ASP A 18 11.10 -10.08 -3.85
C ASP A 18 9.89 -9.19 -4.20
N GLU A 19 9.89 -8.66 -5.44
CA GLU A 19 8.80 -7.83 -5.93
C GLU A 19 7.49 -8.62 -6.16
N ALA A 20 7.56 -9.91 -6.48
CA ALA A 20 6.38 -10.74 -6.69
C ALA A 20 5.59 -10.94 -5.38
N ALA A 21 6.29 -11.13 -4.25
CA ALA A 21 5.70 -11.19 -2.92
C ALA A 21 5.06 -9.84 -2.52
N CYS A 22 5.66 -8.71 -2.90
CA CYS A 22 5.05 -7.39 -2.74
C CYS A 22 3.74 -7.27 -3.53
N ALA A 23 3.74 -7.70 -4.80
CA ALA A 23 2.54 -7.69 -5.64
C ALA A 23 1.44 -8.60 -5.09
N ALA A 24 1.78 -9.81 -4.63
CA ALA A 24 0.85 -10.74 -4.02
C ALA A 24 0.24 -10.18 -2.72
N TRP A 25 1.04 -9.48 -1.91
CA TRP A 25 0.54 -8.83 -0.70
C TRP A 25 -0.40 -7.66 -1.05
N ALA A 26 -0.07 -6.88 -2.07
CA ALA A 26 -0.93 -5.80 -2.56
C ALA A 26 -2.28 -6.32 -3.08
N ALA A 27 -2.30 -7.45 -3.79
CA ALA A 27 -3.55 -8.09 -4.22
C ALA A 27 -4.40 -8.57 -3.04
N GLN A 28 -3.78 -9.17 -2.02
CA GLN A 28 -4.49 -9.57 -0.80
C GLN A 28 -5.05 -8.37 -0.03
N LEU A 29 -4.34 -7.24 0.00
CA LEU A 29 -4.82 -6.03 0.63
C LEU A 29 -5.99 -5.42 -0.17
N ALA A 30 -5.89 -5.38 -1.50
CA ALA A 30 -6.92 -4.88 -2.42
C ALA A 30 -8.27 -5.61 -2.25
N ALA A 31 -8.22 -6.91 -1.94
CA ALA A 31 -9.41 -7.72 -1.72
C ALA A 31 -10.14 -7.42 -0.39
N ARG A 32 -9.57 -6.60 0.51
CA ARG A 32 -10.20 -6.31 1.81
C ARG A 32 -11.28 -5.22 1.66
N PRO A 33 -12.54 -5.48 2.03
CA PRO A 33 -13.62 -4.49 1.88
C PRO A 33 -13.35 -3.16 2.59
N GLY A 34 -12.71 -3.20 3.76
CA GLY A 34 -12.40 -2.00 4.55
C GLY A 34 -11.37 -1.06 3.91
N LEU A 35 -10.64 -1.52 2.88
CA LEU A 35 -9.63 -0.72 2.20
C LEU A 35 -10.23 0.52 1.52
N ALA A 36 -11.47 0.43 1.02
CA ALA A 36 -12.15 1.54 0.35
C ALA A 36 -12.37 2.75 1.27
N GLN A 37 -12.32 2.57 2.58
CA GLN A 37 -12.47 3.62 3.59
C GLN A 37 -11.24 3.75 4.50
N ALA A 38 -10.10 3.22 4.06
CA ALA A 38 -8.86 3.24 4.83
C ALA A 38 -7.96 4.43 4.44
N PHE A 39 -7.11 4.83 5.38
CA PHE A 39 -5.96 5.70 5.14
C PHE A 39 -4.69 4.86 5.36
N ILE A 40 -3.80 4.81 4.37
CA ILE A 40 -2.54 4.05 4.45
C ILE A 40 -1.39 5.04 4.40
N GLU A 41 -0.55 5.01 5.43
CA GLU A 41 0.72 5.70 5.45
C GLU A 41 1.86 4.70 5.26
N LEU A 42 2.83 5.01 4.39
CA LEU A 42 3.97 4.15 4.09
C LEU A 42 5.26 4.84 4.54
N HIS A 43 5.98 4.19 5.45
CA HIS A 43 7.23 4.69 6.01
C HIS A 43 8.43 3.87 5.51
N GLY A 44 9.59 4.51 5.38
CA GLY A 44 10.84 3.84 5.05
C GLY A 44 11.80 4.69 4.22
N PRO A 45 13.08 4.31 4.12
CA PRO A 45 14.10 5.07 3.40
C PRO A 45 13.85 5.13 1.87
N LEU A 46 14.69 5.89 1.16
CA LEU A 46 14.73 5.87 -0.30
C LEU A 46 15.06 4.45 -0.77
N GLY A 47 14.36 3.97 -1.80
CA GLY A 47 14.53 2.59 -2.30
C GLY A 47 13.78 1.51 -1.50
N ALA A 48 13.09 1.84 -0.39
CA ALA A 48 12.35 0.85 0.41
C ALA A 48 11.12 0.22 -0.27
N GLY A 49 10.87 0.49 -1.56
CA GLY A 49 9.77 -0.14 -2.31
C GLY A 49 8.38 0.47 -2.11
N LYS A 50 8.24 1.59 -1.38
CA LYS A 50 6.92 2.26 -1.15
C LYS A 50 6.16 2.52 -2.45
N THR A 51 6.80 3.12 -3.45
CA THR A 51 6.17 3.43 -4.74
C THR A 51 5.84 2.16 -5.52
N THR A 52 6.71 1.16 -5.48
CA THR A 52 6.46 -0.16 -6.12
C THR A 52 5.21 -0.81 -5.53
N PHE A 53 5.09 -0.81 -4.21
CA PHE A 53 3.90 -1.31 -3.52
C PHE A 53 2.62 -0.56 -3.91
N VAL A 54 2.64 0.79 -3.92
CA VAL A 54 1.48 1.59 -4.34
C VAL A 54 1.05 1.26 -5.77
N ARG A 55 1.99 1.09 -6.69
CA ARG A 55 1.68 0.71 -8.08
C ARG A 55 0.98 -0.65 -8.15
N HIS A 56 1.49 -1.65 -7.44
CA HIS A 56 0.87 -2.98 -7.38
C HIS A 56 -0.52 -2.92 -6.75
N LEU A 57 -0.70 -2.14 -5.69
CA LEU A 57 -1.99 -1.98 -5.02
C LEU A 57 -3.03 -1.34 -5.95
N LEU A 58 -2.68 -0.24 -6.61
CA LEU A 58 -3.58 0.44 -7.54
C LEU A 58 -3.95 -0.46 -8.73
N ARG A 59 -3.00 -1.24 -9.26
CA ARG A 59 -3.31 -2.22 -10.31
C ARG A 59 -4.24 -3.31 -9.82
N ALA A 60 -4.03 -3.84 -8.61
CA ALA A 60 -4.92 -4.83 -8.01
C ALA A 60 -6.33 -4.28 -7.74
N LEU A 61 -6.45 -2.98 -7.50
CA LEU A 61 -7.73 -2.26 -7.41
C LEU A 61 -8.38 -1.96 -8.77
N GLY A 62 -7.75 -2.35 -9.88
CA GLY A 62 -8.28 -2.19 -11.23
C GLY A 62 -7.91 -0.88 -11.92
N VAL A 63 -6.98 -0.08 -11.37
CA VAL A 63 -6.48 1.12 -12.08
C VAL A 63 -5.67 0.70 -13.30
N GLN A 64 -6.14 1.12 -14.47
CA GLN A 64 -5.51 0.83 -15.75
C GLN A 64 -4.59 1.97 -16.21
N GLY A 65 -3.63 1.63 -17.07
CA GLY A 65 -2.73 2.60 -17.69
C GLY A 65 -1.51 3.00 -16.82
N ARG A 66 -0.95 4.17 -17.11
CA ARG A 66 0.27 4.67 -16.47
C ARG A 66 -0.06 5.26 -15.09
N ILE A 67 0.39 4.58 -14.05
CA ILE A 67 0.45 5.13 -12.70
C ILE A 67 1.70 6.04 -12.66
N LYS A 68 1.58 7.28 -12.18
CA LYS A 68 2.72 8.20 -12.03
C LYS A 68 3.23 8.13 -10.61
#